data_AF-A0AA49Q2U7-F1
#
_entry.id   AF-A0AA49Q2U7-F1
#
_cell.length_a   1.000
_cell.length_b   1.000
_cell.length_c   1.000
_cell.angle_alpha   90.00
_cell.angle_beta   90.00
_cell.angle_gamma   90.00
#
_symmetry.space_group_name_H-M   'P 1'
#
loop_
_entity.id
_entity.type
_entity.pdbx_description
1 polymer ?
#
loop_
_entity_poly.entity_id
_entity_poly.type
_entity_poly.pdbx_seq_one_letter_code
_entity_poly.pdbx_strand_id
1 'polypeptide(L)'
;MKNSKLLVISITITLATIFFDKFKDYSNFKHGLGLPFKFLEYYDYNIPNNSLELLSLNNITKISFRVDIFLFSVLIIFVILKYSIKLYYKKVKR
;
A
#
# COMPACT_ATOMS: atom_id res chain seq x y z
N MET A 1 -2.15 23.01 -2.26
CA MET A 1 -1.06 22.06 -2.62
C MET A 1 -1.15 21.73 -4.11
N LYS A 2 -0.03 21.71 -4.85
CA LYS A 2 -0.04 21.31 -6.28
C LYS A 2 -0.42 19.82 -6.40
N ASN A 3 -1.19 19.45 -7.43
CA ASN A 3 -1.65 18.07 -7.64
C ASN A 3 -0.48 17.07 -7.76
N SER A 4 0.64 17.47 -8.35
CA SER A 4 1.84 16.64 -8.45
C SER A 4 2.42 16.25 -7.08
N LYS A 5 2.46 17.20 -6.13
CA LYS A 5 2.91 16.93 -4.75
C LYS A 5 1.97 15.95 -4.04
N LEU A 6 0.66 16.13 -4.22
CA LEU A 6 -0.34 15.23 -3.64
C LEU A 6 -0.19 13.80 -4.19
N LEU A 7 0.06 13.67 -5.49
CA LEU A 7 0.27 12.37 -6.15
C LEU A 7 1.52 11.66 -5.61
N VAL A 8 2.64 12.37 -5.47
CA VAL A 8 3.86 11.82 -4.86
C VAL A 8 3.59 11.33 -3.44
N ILE A 9 2.90 12.14 -2.63
CA ILE A 9 2.51 11.75 -1.26
C ILE A 9 1.64 10.50 -1.26
N SER A 10 0.66 10.40 -2.17
CA SER A 10 -0.17 9.19 -2.30
C SER A 10 0.65 7.95 -2.62
N ILE A 11 1.58 8.04 -3.58
CA ILE A 11 2.48 6.93 -3.93
C ILE A 11 3.30 6.51 -2.71
N THR A 12 3.92 7.46 -2.01
CA THR A 12 4.75 7.19 -0.83
C THR A 12 3.93 6.55 0.29
N ILE A 13 2.72 7.04 0.55
CA ILE A 13 1.82 6.47 1.55
C ILE A 13 1.48 5.03 1.17
N THR A 14 1.02 4.80 -0.06
CA THR A 14 0.65 3.45 -0.53
C THR A 14 1.82 2.47 -0.39
N LEU A 15 3.04 2.85 -0.79
CA LEU A 15 4.23 2.00 -0.61
C LEU A 15 4.56 1.75 0.86
N ALA A 16 4.47 2.78 1.71
CA ALA A 16 4.74 2.63 3.14
C ALA A 16 3.79 1.63 3.82
N THR A 17 2.56 1.45 3.29
CA THR A 17 1.60 0.49 3.88
C THR A 17 2.14 -0.94 3.92
N ILE A 18 3.05 -1.34 3.03
CA ILE A 18 3.65 -2.68 3.05
C ILE A 18 4.31 -3.00 4.40
N PHE A 19 4.89 -1.99 5.05
CA PHE A 19 5.62 -2.18 6.31
C PHE A 19 4.74 -2.22 7.54
N PHE A 20 3.53 -1.64 7.47
CA PHE A 20 2.60 -1.51 8.59
C PHE A 20 1.36 -2.40 8.47
N ASP A 21 1.10 -2.94 7.29
CA ASP A 21 -0.05 -3.79 7.02
C ASP A 21 0.21 -5.22 7.52
N LYS A 22 -0.88 -5.89 7.91
CA LYS A 22 -0.84 -7.30 8.29
C LYS A 22 -0.99 -8.17 7.04
N PHE A 23 -0.30 -9.29 7.04
CA PHE A 23 -0.52 -10.33 6.03
C PHE A 23 -1.99 -10.76 6.04
N LYS A 24 -2.56 -10.82 4.85
CA LYS A 24 -3.87 -11.41 4.62
C LYS A 24 -3.67 -12.73 3.90
N ASP A 25 -4.07 -13.81 4.55
CA ASP A 25 -3.93 -15.14 3.99
C ASP A 25 -5.05 -15.39 2.99
N TYR A 26 -4.69 -15.68 1.75
CA TYR A 26 -5.61 -16.16 0.73
C TYR A 26 -5.63 -17.69 0.69
N SER A 27 -4.49 -18.31 0.97
CA SER A 27 -4.31 -19.76 1.15
C SER A 27 -3.06 -20.02 1.99
N ASN A 28 -2.81 -21.30 2.33
CA ASN A 28 -1.60 -21.70 3.06
C ASN A 28 -0.27 -21.37 2.35
N PHE A 29 -0.32 -20.98 1.07
CA PHE A 29 0.87 -20.67 0.26
C PHE A 29 0.85 -19.22 -0.27
N LYS A 30 -0.28 -18.51 -0.16
CA LYS A 30 -0.47 -17.20 -0.79
C LYS A 30 -0.93 -16.17 0.23
N HIS A 31 -0.11 -15.14 0.40
CA HIS A 31 -0.31 -14.09 1.38
C HIS A 31 -0.29 -12.72 0.69
N GLY A 32 -1.19 -11.83 1.08
CA GLY A 32 -1.29 -10.48 0.54
C GLY A 32 -0.88 -9.40 1.52
N LEU A 33 -0.24 -8.36 1.02
CA LEU A 33 0.14 -7.14 1.71
C LEU A 33 -0.16 -5.90 0.88
N GLY A 34 -0.29 -4.76 1.57
CA GLY A 34 -0.53 -3.45 0.99
C GLY A 34 -1.97 -2.97 1.16
N LEU A 35 -2.13 -1.69 1.46
CA LEU A 35 -3.44 -1.06 1.64
C LEU A 35 -3.68 0.02 0.57
N PRO A 36 -4.95 0.32 0.23
CA PRO A 36 -6.18 -0.34 0.70
C PRO A 36 -6.47 -1.70 0.06
N PHE A 37 -5.85 -2.00 -1.09
CA PHE A 37 -5.96 -3.31 -1.75
C PHE A 37 -4.61 -4.00 -1.74
N LYS A 38 -4.61 -5.31 -1.49
CA LYS A 38 -3.37 -6.11 -1.43
C LYS A 38 -2.71 -6.13 -2.81
N PHE A 39 -1.67 -5.32 -2.98
CA PHE A 39 -0.93 -5.17 -4.24
C PHE A 39 0.42 -5.88 -4.21
N LEU A 40 0.84 -6.38 -3.05
CA LEU A 40 2.03 -7.20 -2.88
C LEU A 40 1.58 -8.60 -2.49
N GLU A 41 1.91 -9.59 -3.30
CA GLU A 41 1.62 -10.99 -3.02
C GLU A 41 2.92 -11.73 -2.67
N TYR A 42 2.88 -12.55 -1.65
CA TYR A 42 4.00 -13.36 -1.16
C TYR A 42 3.62 -14.83 -1.22
N TYR A 43 4.52 -15.64 -1.78
CA TYR A 43 4.30 -17.05 -2.06
C TYR A 43 5.24 -17.94 -1.25
N ASP A 44 4.78 -18.38 -0.08
CA ASP A 44 5.49 -19.33 0.76
C ASP A 44 4.51 -19.95 1.76
N TYR A 45 4.87 -21.10 2.32
CA TYR A 45 4.12 -21.72 3.42
C TYR A 45 4.41 -21.06 4.77
N ASN A 46 5.59 -20.44 4.90
CA ASN A 46 6.01 -19.75 6.11
C ASN A 46 5.95 -18.24 5.90
N ILE A 47 5.09 -17.57 6.65
CA ILE A 47 5.01 -16.12 6.67
C ILE A 47 6.22 -15.58 7.44
N PRO A 48 6.99 -14.63 6.88
CA PRO A 48 8.09 -14.00 7.60
C PRO A 48 7.58 -13.28 8.85
N ASN A 49 8.35 -13.34 9.95
CA ASN A 49 7.92 -12.79 11.23
C ASN A 49 7.78 -11.26 11.17
N ASN A 50 8.58 -10.61 10.31
CA ASN A 50 8.60 -9.17 10.13
C ASN A 50 8.59 -8.78 8.64
N SER A 51 8.03 -7.61 8.32
CA SER A 51 7.97 -7.06 6.96
C SER A 51 9.36 -6.78 6.35
N LEU A 52 10.39 -6.60 7.17
CA LEU A 52 11.78 -6.45 6.72
C LEU A 52 12.36 -7.75 6.16
N GLU A 53 12.00 -8.90 6.73
CA GLU A 53 12.47 -10.21 6.25
C GLU A 53 11.89 -10.56 4.89
N LEU A 54 10.74 -9.97 4.54
CA LEU A 54 10.13 -10.11 3.23
C LEU A 54 11.04 -9.58 2.13
N LEU A 55 11.76 -8.47 2.37
CA LEU A 55 12.70 -7.86 1.43
C LEU A 55 14.10 -8.51 1.45
N SER A 56 14.29 -9.61 2.18
CA SER A 56 15.56 -10.35 2.14
C SER A 56 15.79 -10.97 0.76
N LEU A 57 17.05 -11.10 0.36
CA LEU A 57 17.43 -11.70 -0.94
C LEU A 57 16.80 -13.08 -1.17
N ASN A 58 16.62 -13.87 -0.10
CA ASN A 58 16.04 -15.20 -0.16
C ASN A 58 14.52 -15.20 -0.40
N ASN A 59 13.84 -14.09 -0.09
CA ASN A 59 12.39 -13.95 -0.19
C ASN A 59 11.96 -13.05 -1.36
N ILE A 60 12.86 -12.24 -1.93
CA ILE A 60 12.57 -11.36 -3.08
C ILE A 60 11.99 -12.13 -4.28
N THR A 61 12.47 -13.35 -4.54
CA THR A 61 11.97 -14.18 -5.65
C THR A 61 10.57 -14.74 -5.43
N LYS A 62 10.08 -14.71 -4.20
CA LYS A 62 8.76 -15.18 -3.78
C LYS A 62 7.70 -14.07 -3.77
N ILE A 63 8.10 -12.85 -4.13
CA ILE A 63 7.23 -11.68 -4.16
C ILE A 63 6.71 -11.45 -5.58
N SER A 64 5.41 -11.25 -5.70
CA SER A 64 4.77 -10.76 -6.91
C SER A 64 4.14 -9.40 -6.65
N PHE A 65 4.55 -8.40 -7.41
CA PHE A 65 4.02 -7.05 -7.31
C PHE A 65 2.94 -6.81 -8.37
N ARG A 66 1.71 -6.59 -7.91
CA ARG A 66 0.56 -6.26 -8.75
C ARG A 66 0.47 -4.77 -9.01
N VAL A 67 1.14 -4.33 -10.07
CA VAL A 67 1.21 -2.92 -10.49
C VAL A 67 -0.18 -2.32 -10.74
N ASP A 68 -1.09 -3.11 -11.29
CA ASP A 68 -2.48 -2.73 -11.56
C ASP A 68 -3.24 -2.38 -10.28
N ILE A 69 -3.17 -3.25 -9.25
CA ILE A 69 -3.79 -2.98 -7.94
C ILE A 69 -3.08 -1.83 -7.22
N PHE A 70 -1.76 -1.74 -7.36
CA PHE A 70 -0.99 -0.66 -6.77
C PHE A 70 -1.43 0.71 -7.30
N LEU A 71 -1.52 0.86 -8.62
CA LEU A 71 -1.98 2.11 -9.24
C LEU A 71 -3.41 2.46 -8.82
N PHE A 72 -4.28 1.47 -8.74
CA PHE A 72 -5.65 1.66 -8.24
C PHE A 72 -5.67 2.13 -6.77
N SER A 73 -4.84 1.52 -5.93
CA SER A 73 -4.65 1.90 -4.53
C SER A 73 -4.15 3.33 -4.38
N VAL A 74 -3.18 3.75 -5.19
CA VAL A 74 -2.67 5.13 -5.24
C VAL A 74 -3.78 6.11 -5.62
N LEU A 75 -4.61 5.78 -6.63
CA LEU A 75 -5.73 6.61 -7.04
C LEU A 75 -6.74 6.81 -5.92
N ILE A 76 -7.07 5.75 -5.18
CA ILE A 76 -8.00 5.84 -4.03
C ILE A 76 -7.42 6.75 -2.94
N ILE A 77 -6.16 6.53 -2.54
CA ILE A 77 -5.49 7.36 -1.53
C ILE A 77 -5.43 8.83 -1.99
N PHE A 78 -5.15 9.07 -3.27
CA PHE A 78 -5.18 10.41 -3.86
C PHE A 78 -6.55 11.08 -3.74
N VAL A 79 -7.64 10.38 -4.09
CA VAL A 79 -9.00 10.91 -3.97
C VAL A 79 -9.35 11.21 -2.52
N ILE A 80 -9.02 10.29 -1.58
CA ILE A 80 -9.25 10.48 -0.15
C ILE A 80 -8.53 11.72 0.35
N LEU A 81 -7.22 11.85 0.08
CA LEU A 81 -6.43 13.01 0.54
C LEU A 81 -6.94 14.31 -0.07
N LYS A 82 -7.27 14.33 -1.37
CA LYS A 82 -7.84 15.50 -2.03
C LYS A 82 -9.14 15.94 -1.36
N TYR A 83 -10.00 14.99 -1.03
CA TYR A 83 -11.27 15.26 -0.37
C TYR A 83 -11.09 15.73 1.08
N SER A 84 -10.22 15.08 1.85
CA SER A 84 -9.88 15.48 3.24
C SER A 84 -9.33 16.90 3.31
N ILE A 85 -8.44 17.28 2.38
CA ILE A 85 -7.91 18.65 2.30
C ILE A 85 -9.05 19.64 1.99
N LYS A 86 -9.94 19.31 1.04
CA LYS A 86 -11.10 20.16 0.70
C LYS A 86 -12.02 20.36 1.90
N LEU A 87 -12.29 19.29 2.65
CA LEU A 87 -13.11 19.35 3.88
C LEU A 87 -12.45 20.17 4.98
N TYR A 88 -11.14 20.00 5.19
CA TYR A 88 -10.37 20.78 6.16
C TYR A 88 -10.49 22.27 5.89
N TYR A 89 -10.24 22.72 4.65
CA TYR A 89 -10.39 24.13 4.29
C TYR A 89 -11.84 24.64 4.40
N LYS A 90 -12.84 23.78 4.13
CA LYS A 90 -14.26 24.14 4.31
C LYS A 90 -14.59 24.36 5.78
N LYS A 91 -14.02 23.58 6.70
CA LYS A 91 -14.20 23.75 8.15
C LYS A 91 -13.45 24.97 8.68
N VAL A 92 -12.22 25.22 8.23
CA VAL A 92 -11.40 26.35 8.69
C VAL A 92 -11.95 27.71 8.24
N LYS A 93 -12.70 27.77 7.13
CA LYS A 93 -13.36 28.99 6.64
C LYS A 93 -14.74 29.27 7.27
N ARG A 94 -15.25 28.38 8.13
CA ARG A 94 -16.45 28.60 8.94
C ARG A 94 -16.04 28.93 10.36
#